data_AF-A0A533ZWV3-F1
#
_entry.id   AF-A0A533ZWV3-F1
#
_cell.length_a   1.000
_cell.length_b   1.000
_cell.length_c   1.000
_cell.angle_alpha   90.00
_cell.angle_beta   90.00
_cell.angle_gamma   90.00
#
_symmetry.space_group_name_H-M   'P 1'
#
loop_
_entity.id
_entity.type
_entity.pdbx_description
1 polymer ?
#
loop_
_entity_poly.entity_id
_entity_poly.type
_entity_poly.pdbx_seq_one_letter_code
_entity_poly.pdbx_strand_id
1 'polypeptide(L)' 'MSRLLLTMLATAWLAWSLGASALPGKELPDLGNAHLQRLGDPHAPYNSEPPTSGPHMPGIAPWGFYDKPIPKEYQV' A
#
# COMPACT_ATOMS: atom_id res chain seq x y z
N MET A 1 -38.15 -21.98 -4.34
CA MET A 1 -37.74 -20.56 -4.24
C MET A 1 -36.45 -20.41 -3.43
N SER A 2 -36.34 -21.00 -2.23
CA SER A 2 -35.13 -20.91 -1.38
C SER A 2 -33.82 -21.44 -2.03
N ARG A 3 -33.85 -22.59 -2.71
CA ARG A 3 -32.64 -23.19 -3.32
C ARG A 3 -32.05 -22.38 -4.47
N LEU A 4 -32.90 -21.81 -5.32
CA LEU A 4 -32.49 -20.95 -6.46
C LEU A 4 -31.82 -19.66 -5.98
N LEU A 5 -32.35 -19.05 -4.92
CA LEU A 5 -31.77 -17.86 -4.32
C LEU A 5 -30.39 -18.16 -3.72
N LEU A 6 -30.25 -19.28 -2.99
CA LEU A 6 -28.97 -19.72 -2.44
C LEU A 6 -27.92 -19.98 -3.53
N THR A 7 -28.30 -20.62 -4.64
CA THR A 7 -27.38 -20.83 -5.76
C THR A 7 -26.96 -19.51 -6.40
N MET A 8 -27.87 -18.56 -6.60
CA MET A 8 -27.54 -17.26 -7.17
C MET A 8 -26.59 -16.46 -6.27
N LEU A 9 -26.84 -16.44 -4.95
CA LEU A 9 -25.97 -15.78 -3.99
C LEU A 9 -24.57 -16.43 -3.95
N ALA A 10 -24.50 -17.76 -3.97
CA ALA A 10 -23.22 -18.48 -4.01
C ALA A 10 -22.45 -18.17 -5.30
N THR A 11 -23.11 -18.14 -6.46
CA THR A 11 -22.46 -17.78 -7.73
C THR A 11 -22.01 -16.33 -7.77
N ALA A 12 -22.81 -15.41 -7.23
CA ALA A 12 -22.46 -13.99 -7.17
C ALA A 12 -21.26 -13.75 -6.23
N TRP A 13 -21.26 -14.40 -5.06
CA TRP A 13 -20.15 -14.34 -4.12
C TRP A 13 -18.86 -14.93 -4.72
N LEU A 14 -18.95 -16.09 -5.39
CA LEU A 14 -17.80 -16.69 -6.05
C LEU A 14 -17.25 -15.79 -7.17
N ALA A 15 -18.12 -15.26 -8.03
CA ALA A 15 -17.72 -14.35 -9.11
C ALA A 15 -17.05 -13.08 -8.57
N TRP A 16 -17.59 -12.47 -7.51
CA TRP A 16 -16.98 -11.34 -6.82
C TRP A 16 -15.59 -11.71 -6.29
N SER A 17 -15.48 -12.82 -5.56
CA SER A 17 -14.23 -13.23 -4.92
C SER A 17 -13.10 -13.47 -5.93
N LEU A 18 -13.41 -14.09 -7.06
CA LEU A 18 -12.44 -14.35 -8.13
C LEU A 18 -12.03 -13.06 -8.85
N GLY A 19 -12.97 -12.12 -9.07
CA GLY A 19 -12.67 -10.82 -9.67
C GLY A 19 -11.84 -9.91 -8.77
N ALA A 20 -12.16 -9.85 -7.48
CA ALA A 20 -11.43 -9.03 -6.50
C ALA A 20 -9.97 -9.49 -6.32
N SER A 21 -9.70 -10.79 -6.50
CA SER A 21 -8.36 -11.36 -6.34
C SER A 21 -7.43 -11.14 -7.53
N ALA A 22 -7.95 -10.63 -8.66
CA ALA A 22 -7.21 -10.50 -9.92
C ALA A 22 -6.75 -9.06 -10.22
N LEU A 23 -6.97 -8.11 -9.30
CA LEU A 23 -6.54 -6.73 -9.49
C LEU A 23 -5.03 -6.58 -9.23
N PRO A 24 -4.33 -5.70 -9.97
CA PRO A 24 -2.92 -5.42 -9.73
C PRO A 24 -2.74 -4.70 -8.39
N GLY A 25 -1.65 -5.03 -7.70
CA GLY A 25 -1.29 -4.45 -6.40
C GLY A 25 -1.75 -5.30 -5.22
N LYS A 26 -1.32 -4.88 -4.03
CA LYS A 26 -1.68 -5.50 -2.76
C LYS A 26 -1.93 -4.41 -1.74
N GLU A 27 -3.09 -4.44 -1.12
CA GLU A 27 -3.38 -3.56 0.00
C GLU A 27 -2.52 -3.95 1.21
N LEU A 28 -1.95 -2.94 1.87
CA LEU A 28 -1.13 -3.07 3.06
C LEU A 28 -1.68 -2.12 4.14
N PRO A 29 -1.53 -2.45 5.44
CA PRO A 29 -1.98 -1.57 6.51
C PRO A 29 -1.35 -0.17 6.41
N ASP A 30 -2.14 0.87 6.58
CA ASP A 30 -1.65 2.25 6.60
C ASP A 30 -0.75 2.49 7.83
N LEU A 31 0.40 3.13 7.62
CA LEU A 31 1.35 3.51 8.67
C LEU A 31 1.22 5.00 9.09
N GLY A 32 0.28 5.75 8.52
CA GLY A 32 0.04 7.16 8.81
C GLY A 32 1.01 8.11 8.07
N ASN A 33 1.19 9.34 8.58
CA ASN A 33 1.92 10.41 7.88
C ASN A 33 2.93 11.19 8.75
N ALA A 34 3.59 10.55 9.72
CA ALA A 34 4.47 11.26 10.64
C ALA A 34 5.66 11.95 9.93
N HIS A 35 5.80 13.27 10.06
CA HIS A 35 6.98 13.98 9.54
C HIS A 35 8.19 13.83 10.46
N LEU A 36 9.32 13.41 9.91
CA LEU A 36 10.61 13.33 10.58
C LEU A 36 11.30 14.71 10.61
N GLN A 37 12.13 14.94 11.63
CA GLN A 37 12.89 16.19 11.75
C GLN A 37 14.24 16.07 11.04
N ARG A 38 14.86 14.89 11.09
CA ARG A 38 16.13 14.60 10.43
C ARG A 38 16.08 13.24 9.74
N LEU A 39 16.80 13.15 8.63
CA LEU A 39 17.02 11.88 7.95
C LEU A 39 17.74 10.90 8.89
N GLY A 40 17.18 9.71 9.05
CA GLY A 40 17.72 8.67 9.93
C GLY A 40 17.27 8.76 11.39
N ASP A 41 16.37 9.69 11.75
CA ASP A 41 15.70 9.66 13.05
C ASP A 41 15.02 8.29 13.26
N PRO A 42 15.07 7.68 14.46
CA PRO A 42 14.43 6.39 14.69
C PRO A 42 12.92 6.45 14.47
N HIS A 43 12.39 5.51 13.70
CA HIS A 43 10.96 5.39 13.43
C HIS A 43 10.53 3.93 13.24
N ALA A 44 9.22 3.69 13.26
CA ALA A 44 8.68 2.36 12.97
C ALA A 44 9.07 1.92 11.54
N PRO A 45 9.38 0.64 11.32
CA PRO A 45 9.78 0.15 10.00
C PRO A 45 8.62 0.21 9.00
N TYR A 46 8.94 0.47 7.73
CA TYR A 46 7.99 0.39 6.62
C TYR A 46 7.51 -1.05 6.38
N ASN A 47 6.28 -1.19 5.89
CA ASN A 47 5.66 -2.48 5.57
C ASN A 47 5.57 -2.78 4.06
N SER A 48 6.10 -1.89 3.22
CA SER A 48 6.22 -2.02 1.76
C SER A 48 7.59 -1.57 1.26
N GLU A 49 7.95 -2.03 0.05
CA GLU A 49 9.11 -1.57 -0.70
C GLU A 49 8.74 -1.38 -2.18
N PRO A 50 8.77 -0.13 -2.71
CA PRO A 50 9.01 1.12 -1.99
C PRO A 50 7.90 1.41 -0.96
N PRO A 51 8.16 2.24 0.07
CA PRO A 51 7.16 2.59 1.07
C PRO A 51 6.02 3.39 0.43
N THR A 52 4.79 3.18 0.88
CA THR A 52 3.58 3.87 0.37
C THR A 52 2.83 4.67 1.44
N SER A 53 3.27 4.58 2.70
CA SER A 53 2.77 5.32 3.85
C SER A 53 3.83 5.31 4.96
N GLY A 54 3.62 6.10 6.02
CA GLY A 54 4.42 6.07 7.23
C GLY A 54 5.30 7.32 7.44
N PRO A 55 6.31 7.20 8.32
CA PRO A 55 7.22 8.29 8.64
C PRO A 55 7.99 8.79 7.41
N HIS A 56 8.10 10.11 7.20
CA HIS A 56 8.75 10.68 6.02
C HIS A 56 9.28 12.09 6.24
N MET A 57 10.17 12.54 5.35
CA MET A 57 10.69 13.90 5.37
C MET A 57 9.61 14.89 4.91
N PRO A 58 9.61 16.14 5.40
CA PRO A 58 8.64 17.15 4.97
C PRO A 58 8.71 17.53 3.48
N GLY A 59 9.77 17.14 2.78
CA GLY A 59 9.97 17.37 1.36
C GLY A 59 10.28 16.06 0.65
N ILE A 60 10.13 16.06 -0.68
CA ILE A 60 10.38 14.91 -1.54
C ILE A 60 11.78 14.98 -2.17
N ALA A 61 12.28 13.82 -2.64
CA ALA A 61 13.50 13.81 -3.44
C ALA A 61 13.33 14.65 -4.72
N PRO A 62 14.36 15.40 -5.17
CA PRO A 62 14.31 16.10 -6.44
C PRO A 62 14.00 15.18 -7.63
N TRP A 63 13.50 15.75 -8.71
CA TRP A 63 13.25 15.00 -9.93
C TRP A 63 14.57 14.77 -10.68
N GLY A 64 14.79 13.56 -11.18
CA GLY A 64 15.98 13.24 -11.98
C GLY A 64 16.40 11.79 -11.88
N PHE A 65 17.61 11.53 -12.38
CA PHE A 65 18.27 10.23 -12.28
C PHE A 65 19.30 10.26 -11.16
N TYR A 66 19.40 9.16 -10.43
CA TYR A 66 20.30 9.00 -9.31
C TYR A 66 21.23 7.81 -9.54
N ASP A 67 22.49 7.96 -9.14
CA ASP A 67 23.50 6.89 -9.14
C ASP A 67 23.45 6.02 -7.87
N LYS A 68 22.68 6.46 -6.88
CA LYS A 68 22.47 5.80 -5.59
C LYS A 68 20.98 5.70 -5.26
N PRO A 69 20.56 4.68 -4.49
CA PRO A 69 19.19 4.61 -4.00
C PRO A 69 18.81 5.86 -3.19
N ILE A 70 17.61 6.37 -3.43
CA ILE A 70 17.03 7.45 -2.63
C ILE A 70 16.67 6.86 -1.25
N PRO A 71 16.92 7.56 -0.13
CA PRO A 71 16.44 7.12 1.18
C PRO A 71 14.91 6.95 1.20
N LYS A 72 14.39 5.98 1.96
CA LYS A 72 12.97 5.64 1.97
C LYS A 72 12.10 6.78 2.48
N GLU A 73 12.64 7.56 3.39
CA GLU A 73 11.98 8.71 4.03
C GLU A 73 11.67 9.83 3.03
N TYR A 74 12.20 9.79 1.81
CA TYR A 74 11.89 10.71 0.71
C TYR A 74 10.95 10.11 -0.36
N GLN A 75 10.45 8.88 -0.16
CA GLN A 75 9.67 8.11 -1.14
C GLN A 75 8.20 7.87 -0.74
N VAL A 76 7.74 8.44 0.38
CA VAL A 76 6.34 8.45 0.83
C VAL A 76 5.70 9.77 0.41
#